data_AF-A0A8H6QB74-F1
#
_entry.id   AF-A0A8H6QB74-F1
#
_cell.length_a   1.000
_cell.length_b   1.000
_cell.length_c   1.000
_cell.angle_alpha   90.00
_cell.angle_beta   90.00
_cell.angle_gamma   90.00
#
_symmetry.space_group_name_H-M   'P 1'
#
loop_
_entity.id
_entity.type
_entity.pdbx_description
1 polymer ?
#
loop_
_entity_poly.entity_id
_entity_poly.type
_entity_poly.pdbx_seq_one_letter_code
_entity_poly.pdbx_strand_id
1 'polypeptide(L)'
;MSNRAEREAEDNYEADNDPSPISAEVIDNSYVGETNPELRNQVPVQSDQADYEDPMQPPYSNTDQQLADDEREAIDKSNILRGDRLRHAKPQTANKYNEGPDEDELPDVVRYGDSGVSGTKRVS
;
A
#
# COMPACT_ATOMS: atom_id res chain seq x y z
N MET A 1 9.91 53.97 -1.89
CA MET A 1 9.27 54.00 -0.55
C MET A 1 7.94 54.69 -0.73
N SER A 2 6.83 53.94 -0.77
CA SER A 2 5.50 54.50 -1.01
C SER A 2 5.08 55.42 0.15
N ASN A 3 4.43 56.53 -0.18
CA ASN A 3 3.92 57.47 0.82
C ASN A 3 2.61 56.94 1.47
N ARG A 4 2.13 57.57 2.54
CA ARG A 4 0.92 57.08 3.26
C ARG A 4 -0.33 57.09 2.37
N ALA A 5 -0.50 58.14 1.56
CA ALA A 5 -1.65 58.27 0.67
C ALA A 5 -1.63 57.22 -0.45
N GLU A 6 -0.44 56.88 -0.96
CA GLU A 6 -0.24 55.80 -1.92
C GLU A 6 -0.58 54.43 -1.32
N ARG A 7 -0.18 54.16 -0.07
CA ARG A 7 -0.57 52.92 0.62
C ARG A 7 -2.08 52.82 0.81
N GLU A 8 -2.71 53.88 1.29
CA GLU A 8 -4.17 53.89 1.48
C GLU A 8 -4.90 53.73 0.12
N ALA A 9 -4.36 54.29 -0.97
CA ALA A 9 -4.91 54.11 -2.31
C ALA A 9 -4.70 52.69 -2.85
N GLU A 10 -3.54 52.09 -2.61
CA GLU A 10 -3.22 50.70 -2.95
C GLU A 10 -4.12 49.72 -2.17
N ASP A 11 -4.28 49.91 -0.85
CA ASP A 11 -5.13 49.09 0.02
C ASP A 11 -6.61 49.12 -0.44
N ASN A 12 -7.12 50.31 -0.82
CA ASN A 12 -8.49 50.45 -1.33
C ASN A 12 -8.64 49.83 -2.73
N TYR A 13 -7.64 50.01 -3.60
CA TYR A 13 -7.64 49.38 -4.93
C TYR A 13 -7.63 47.86 -4.81
N GLU A 14 -6.86 47.31 -3.88
CA GLU A 14 -6.79 45.88 -3.60
C GLU A 14 -8.11 45.39 -2.99
N ALA A 15 -8.74 46.11 -2.05
CA ALA A 15 -10.05 45.72 -1.52
C ALA A 15 -11.18 45.68 -2.58
N ASP A 16 -11.17 46.63 -3.54
CA ASP A 16 -12.17 46.72 -4.60
C ASP A 16 -11.86 45.82 -5.82
N ASN A 17 -10.58 45.52 -6.05
CA ASN A 17 -10.06 44.75 -7.19
C ASN A 17 -9.28 43.49 -6.78
N ASP A 18 -9.52 42.96 -5.57
CA ASP A 18 -9.25 41.58 -5.20
C ASP A 18 -10.54 40.77 -5.38
N PRO A 19 -10.96 40.50 -6.64
CA PRO A 19 -11.93 39.48 -6.87
C PRO A 19 -11.17 38.15 -6.73
N SER A 20 -11.48 37.40 -5.69
CA SER A 20 -11.67 35.96 -5.88
C SER A 20 -13.17 35.65 -5.79
N PRO A 21 -13.97 35.96 -6.83
CA PRO A 21 -15.38 35.62 -6.90
C PRO A 21 -15.58 34.21 -7.47
N ILE A 22 -14.48 33.56 -7.86
CA ILE A 22 -14.47 32.14 -8.15
C ILE A 22 -14.57 31.47 -6.78
N SER A 23 -15.72 30.86 -6.51
CA SER A 23 -15.79 29.76 -5.56
C SER A 23 -14.56 28.89 -5.81
N ALA A 24 -13.71 28.72 -4.79
CA ALA A 24 -12.53 27.86 -4.89
C ALA A 24 -12.91 26.44 -5.33
N GLU A 25 -14.16 26.05 -5.10
CA GLU A 25 -14.79 24.85 -5.63
C GLU A 25 -15.53 25.17 -6.94
N VAL A 26 -14.89 24.87 -8.07
CA VAL A 26 -15.57 24.70 -9.36
C VAL A 26 -16.04 23.25 -9.41
N ILE A 27 -17.34 23.03 -9.26
CA ILE A 27 -17.95 21.70 -9.37
C ILE A 27 -18.20 21.43 -10.85
N ASP A 28 -17.48 20.47 -11.43
CA ASP A 28 -17.64 20.06 -12.83
C ASP A 28 -17.70 18.53 -12.94
N ASN A 29 -18.89 17.96 -13.04
CA ASN A 29 -19.05 16.52 -13.22
C ASN A 29 -19.15 16.10 -14.71
N SER A 30 -18.75 16.95 -15.66
CA SER A 30 -18.84 16.64 -17.10
C SER A 30 -17.95 15.45 -17.51
N TYR A 31 -16.92 15.15 -16.73
CA TYR A 31 -16.05 14.01 -16.90
C TYR A 31 -16.61 12.71 -16.28
N VAL A 32 -17.66 12.80 -15.45
CA VAL A 32 -18.27 11.66 -14.77
C VAL A 32 -19.21 10.95 -15.74
N GLY A 33 -18.67 9.95 -16.41
CA GLY A 33 -19.42 9.10 -17.33
C GLY A 33 -18.71 8.92 -18.65
N GLU A 34 -18.65 7.68 -19.11
CA GLU A 34 -18.00 7.36 -20.38
C GLU A 34 -18.94 7.69 -21.55
N THR A 35 -18.39 8.43 -22.52
CA THR A 35 -19.11 8.80 -23.75
C THR A 35 -19.29 7.58 -24.66
N ASN A 36 -18.36 6.62 -24.59
CA ASN A 36 -18.46 5.35 -25.30
C ASN A 36 -19.40 4.37 -24.57
N PRO A 37 -20.53 3.95 -25.17
CA PRO A 37 -21.48 3.04 -24.53
C PRO A 37 -20.90 1.66 -24.18
N GLU A 38 -19.83 1.20 -24.84
CA GLU A 38 -19.18 -0.09 -24.53
C GLU A 38 -18.32 -0.06 -23.28
N LEU A 39 -17.84 1.13 -22.89
CA LEU A 39 -16.96 1.36 -21.74
C LEU A 39 -17.73 1.94 -20.55
N ARG A 40 -19.02 2.28 -20.74
CA ARG A 40 -19.92 2.70 -19.65
C ARG A 40 -19.98 1.64 -18.57
N ASN A 41 -19.74 2.05 -17.33
CA ASN A 41 -19.70 1.21 -16.12
C ASN A 41 -18.48 0.28 -16.01
N GLN A 42 -17.49 0.38 -16.90
CA GLN A 42 -16.25 -0.39 -16.80
C GLN A 42 -15.20 0.32 -15.94
N VAL A 43 -15.15 1.65 -15.98
CA VAL A 43 -14.24 2.47 -15.17
C VAL A 43 -15.05 3.31 -14.20
N PRO A 44 -14.89 3.11 -12.87
CA PRO A 44 -15.54 3.95 -11.88
C PRO A 44 -14.82 5.30 -11.84
N VAL A 45 -15.54 6.37 -12.16
CA VAL A 45 -15.07 7.75 -12.07
C VAL A 45 -15.88 8.44 -10.99
N GLN A 46 -15.21 9.02 -9.99
CA GLN A 46 -15.85 9.72 -8.88
C GLN A 46 -16.17 11.17 -9.28
N SER A 47 -17.34 11.68 -8.87
CA SER A 47 -17.68 13.09 -9.02
C SER A 47 -16.95 13.95 -7.99
N ASP A 48 -16.78 15.25 -8.29
CA ASP A 48 -16.05 16.19 -7.42
C ASP A 48 -16.59 16.23 -5.98
N GLN A 49 -17.91 16.05 -5.83
CA GLN A 49 -18.61 16.09 -4.55
C GLN A 49 -19.07 14.70 -4.08
N ALA A 50 -18.53 13.62 -4.67
CA ALA A 50 -18.81 12.29 -4.14
C ALA A 50 -18.24 12.18 -2.73
N ASP A 51 -19.01 11.58 -1.82
CA ASP A 51 -18.47 11.14 -0.55
C ASP A 51 -17.33 10.15 -0.83
N TYR A 52 -16.15 10.41 -0.25
CA TYR A 52 -15.03 9.49 -0.33
C TYR A 52 -14.91 8.73 1.00
N GLU A 53 -14.62 7.44 0.90
CA GLU A 53 -14.29 6.65 2.06
C GLU A 53 -12.88 7.05 2.53
N ASP A 54 -12.79 7.70 3.69
CA ASP A 54 -11.50 8.00 4.30
C ASP A 54 -10.92 6.72 4.92
N PRO A 55 -9.80 6.19 4.40
CA PRO A 55 -9.15 5.02 5.01
C PRO A 55 -8.60 5.34 6.41
N MET A 56 -8.46 6.62 6.78
CA MET A 56 -8.06 7.05 8.11
C MET A 56 -9.27 7.06 9.04
N GLN A 57 -9.23 6.18 10.04
CA GLN A 57 -10.27 6.03 11.05
C GLN A 57 -9.67 6.33 12.43
N PRO A 58 -9.58 7.61 12.87
CA PRO A 58 -9.18 7.93 14.23
C PRO A 58 -10.18 7.32 15.23
N PRO A 59 -9.74 6.69 16.35
CA PRO A 59 -8.38 6.65 16.88
C PRO A 59 -7.53 5.44 16.41
N TYR A 60 -8.09 4.55 15.58
CA TYR A 60 -7.45 3.30 15.19
C TYR A 60 -6.32 3.48 14.18
N SER A 61 -6.42 4.47 13.30
CA SER A 61 -5.37 4.84 12.34
C SER A 61 -4.33 5.79 12.96
N ASN A 62 -3.85 5.49 14.17
CA ASN A 62 -2.84 6.28 14.86
C ASN A 62 -1.42 5.82 14.48
N THR A 63 -0.85 6.46 13.45
CA THR A 63 0.51 6.19 12.95
C THR A 63 1.58 6.41 14.01
N ASP A 64 1.38 7.34 14.94
CA ASP A 64 2.36 7.64 15.99
C ASP A 64 2.49 6.48 16.98
N GLN A 65 1.36 5.88 17.35
CA GLN A 65 1.35 4.71 18.21
C GLN A 65 1.97 3.50 17.51
N GLN A 66 1.62 3.28 16.24
CA GLN A 66 2.19 2.18 15.45
C GLN A 66 3.71 2.30 15.34
N LEU A 67 4.21 3.49 14.99
CA LEU A 67 5.66 3.74 14.90
C LEU A 67 6.36 3.51 16.24
N ALA A 68 5.78 3.98 17.35
CA ALA A 68 6.35 3.78 18.68
C ALA A 68 6.43 2.29 19.06
N ASP A 69 5.44 1.48 18.67
CA ASP A 69 5.42 0.05 18.92
C ASP A 69 6.49 -0.66 18.08
N ASP A 70 6.59 -0.31 16.79
CA ASP A 70 7.61 -0.82 15.86
C ASP A 70 9.03 -0.47 16.33
N GLU A 71 9.27 0.75 16.80
CA GLU A 71 10.56 1.18 17.33
C GLU A 71 10.96 0.38 18.57
N ARG A 72 10.01 0.09 19.46
CA ARG A 72 10.25 -0.76 20.64
C ARG A 72 10.60 -2.19 20.23
N GLU A 73 9.92 -2.74 19.24
CA GLU A 73 10.21 -4.08 18.72
C GLU A 73 11.59 -4.15 18.05
N ALA A 74 11.93 -3.15 17.23
CA ALA A 74 13.19 -3.09 16.51
C ALA A 74 14.41 -2.97 17.44
N ILE A 75 14.27 -2.25 18.56
CA ILE A 75 15.32 -2.09 19.56
C ILE A 75 15.45 -3.33 20.46
N ASP A 76 14.43 -4.19 20.52
CA ASP A 76 14.47 -5.37 21.38
C ASP A 76 15.52 -6.40 20.91
N LYS A 77 16.63 -6.42 21.64
CA LYS A 77 17.74 -7.36 21.42
C LYS A 77 17.35 -8.81 21.68
N SER A 78 16.18 -9.07 22.28
CA SER A 78 15.63 -10.42 22.44
C SER A 78 15.15 -11.02 21.10
N ASN A 79 14.66 -10.18 20.19
CA ASN A 79 14.24 -10.53 18.83
C ASN A 79 15.42 -10.71 17.87
N ILE A 80 16.59 -10.19 18.24
CA ILE A 80 17.82 -10.44 17.49
C ILE A 80 18.22 -11.91 17.65
N LEU A 81 18.29 -12.62 16.52
CA LEU A 81 18.80 -13.99 16.46
C LEU A 81 20.18 -14.05 17.11
N ARG A 82 20.27 -14.70 18.27
CA ARG A 82 21.49 -14.73 19.07
C ARG A 82 22.52 -15.68 18.45
N GLY A 83 23.75 -15.19 18.30
CA GLY A 83 24.94 -16.00 18.00
C GLY A 83 25.19 -16.32 16.53
N ASP A 84 26.01 -17.35 16.32
CA ASP A 84 26.46 -17.84 15.02
C ASP A 84 25.46 -18.86 14.46
N ARG A 85 24.31 -18.37 13.95
CA ARG A 85 23.17 -19.17 13.44
C ARG A 85 23.58 -20.51 12.80
N LEU A 86 24.46 -20.44 11.81
CA LEU A 86 25.04 -21.58 11.11
C LEU A 86 26.57 -21.48 11.02
N ARG A 87 27.16 -20.41 11.58
CA ARG A 87 28.61 -20.23 11.53
C ARG A 87 29.23 -21.32 12.40
N HIS A 88 30.09 -22.13 11.80
CA HIS A 88 30.72 -23.30 12.42
C HIS A 88 29.78 -24.48 12.75
N ALA A 89 28.52 -24.44 12.32
CA ALA A 89 27.62 -25.58 12.47
C ALA A 89 28.15 -26.77 11.64
N LYS A 90 28.44 -27.88 12.31
CA LYS A 90 28.86 -29.10 11.62
C LYS A 90 27.62 -29.81 11.05
N PRO A 91 27.69 -30.39 9.85
CA PRO A 91 26.59 -31.18 9.32
C PRO A 91 26.25 -32.32 10.29
N GLN A 92 24.95 -32.55 10.54
CA GLN A 92 24.50 -33.55 11.52
C GLN A 92 24.52 -34.98 10.96
N THR A 93 24.90 -35.16 9.70
CA THR A 93 24.86 -36.45 9.03
C THR A 93 26.20 -37.16 9.15
N ALA A 94 26.19 -38.49 9.27
CA ALA A 94 27.40 -39.29 9.48
C ALA A 94 28.47 -39.03 8.40
N ASN A 95 28.04 -38.77 7.17
CA ASN A 95 28.90 -38.54 6.01
C ASN A 95 29.14 -37.06 5.69
N LYS A 96 28.74 -36.14 6.58
CA LYS A 96 28.82 -34.67 6.39
C LYS A 96 27.97 -34.09 5.25
N TYR A 97 27.49 -34.94 4.36
CA TYR A 97 26.53 -34.66 3.29
C TYR A 97 25.35 -35.61 3.47
N ASN A 98 24.15 -35.13 3.15
CA ASN A 98 22.94 -35.93 3.09
C ASN A 98 22.17 -35.43 1.89
N GLU A 99 22.19 -36.23 0.83
CA GLU A 99 21.51 -35.94 -0.42
C GLU A 99 20.01 -36.28 -0.34
N GLY A 100 19.57 -36.81 0.81
CA GLY A 100 18.25 -37.37 1.00
C GLY A 100 18.24 -38.88 0.71
N PRO A 101 17.06 -39.51 0.80
CA PRO A 101 16.86 -40.87 0.33
C PRO A 101 17.09 -40.98 -1.18
N ASP A 102 17.61 -42.12 -1.63
CA ASP A 102 17.71 -42.43 -3.06
C ASP A 102 16.31 -42.50 -3.69
N GLU A 103 16.22 -42.39 -5.02
CA GLU A 103 14.94 -42.46 -5.74
C GLU A 103 14.14 -43.74 -5.40
N ASP A 104 14.84 -44.85 -5.13
CA ASP A 104 14.26 -46.15 -4.75
C ASP A 104 13.76 -46.21 -3.29
N GLU A 105 14.13 -45.23 -2.48
CA GLU A 105 13.71 -45.07 -1.08
C GLU A 105 12.57 -44.05 -0.93
N LEU A 106 12.17 -43.38 -2.02
CA LEU A 106 11.02 -42.49 -2.03
C LEU A 106 9.70 -43.28 -1.91
N PRO A 107 8.69 -42.77 -1.18
CA PRO A 107 7.35 -43.36 -1.16
C PRO A 107 6.78 -43.46 -2.58
N ASP A 108 6.08 -44.56 -2.90
CA ASP A 108 5.50 -44.81 -4.23
C ASP A 108 4.67 -43.61 -4.74
N VAL A 109 3.88 -42.98 -3.86
CA VAL A 109 3.04 -41.83 -4.20
C VAL A 109 3.82 -40.58 -4.63
N VAL A 110 5.09 -40.47 -4.24
CA VAL A 110 6.00 -39.40 -4.64
C VAL A 110 6.79 -39.85 -5.87
N ARG A 111 7.32 -41.08 -5.85
CA ARG A 111 8.10 -41.68 -6.95
C ARG A 111 7.32 -41.76 -8.27
N TYR A 112 6.03 -42.10 -8.20
CA TYR A 112 5.15 -42.20 -9.37
C TYR A 112 4.35 -40.91 -9.65
N GLY A 113 4.51 -39.86 -8.84
CA GLY A 113 3.85 -38.57 -9.05
C GLY A 113 2.34 -38.58 -8.78
N ASP A 114 1.84 -39.54 -8.00
CA ASP A 114 0.42 -39.64 -7.63
C ASP A 114 -0.02 -38.57 -6.63
N SER A 115 0.93 -37.90 -5.96
CA SER A 115 0.69 -36.74 -5.10
C SER A 115 1.33 -35.46 -5.67
N GLY A 116 0.62 -34.33 -5.60
CA GLY A 116 1.11 -33.02 -6.09
C GLY A 116 0.58 -32.57 -7.46
N VAL A 117 -0.30 -33.35 -8.10
CA VAL A 117 -0.97 -32.91 -9.34
C VAL A 117 -2.01 -31.81 -9.06
N SER A 118 -1.86 -30.68 -9.74
CA SER A 118 -2.85 -29.60 -9.73
C SER A 118 -3.92 -29.88 -10.80
N GLY A 119 -5.11 -30.32 -10.38
CA GLY A 119 -6.23 -30.56 -11.29
C GLY A 119 -7.14 -29.34 -11.40
N THR A 120 -7.33 -28.78 -12.60
CA THR A 120 -8.37 -27.78 -12.85
C THR A 120 -9.64 -28.48 -13.33
N LYS A 121 -10.67 -28.53 -12.47
CA LYS A 121 -11.99 -29.02 -12.86
C LYS A 121 -12.74 -27.89 -13.55
N ARG A 122 -12.95 -27.98 -14.87
CA ARG A 122 -13.87 -27.08 -15.58
C ARG A 122 -15.29 -27.41 -15.10
N VAL A 123 -15.93 -26.45 -14.45
CA VAL A 123 -17.35 -26.53 -14.09
C VAL A 123 -18.14 -26.07 -15.31
N SER A 124 -18.88 -27.00 -15.91
CA SER A 124 -19.93 -26.77 -16.91
C SER A 124 -21.28 -26.61 -16.23
#